data_AF-A0A2P4YD04-F1
#
_entry.id   AF-A0A2P4YD04-F1
#
_cell.length_a   1.000
_cell.length_b   1.000
_cell.length_c   1.000
_cell.angle_alpha   90.00
_cell.angle_beta   90.00
_cell.angle_gamma   90.00
#
_symmetry.space_group_name_H-M   'P 1'
#
loop_
_entity.id
_entity.type
_entity.pdbx_description
1 polymer ?
#
loop_
_entity_poly.entity_id
_entity_poly.type
_entity_poly.pdbx_seq_one_letter_code
_entity_poly.pdbx_strand_id
1 'polypeptide(L)'
;MAALPKGDVMKGAIEKLLREVVGDDVPISKETIDWVNECAGEFLELLGQEANAVAESAAKKENYRISHDHVMTALKVAKIS
;
A
#
# COMPACT_ATOMS: atom_id res chain seq x y z
N MET A 1 -10.64 2.47 -12.88
CA MET A 1 -9.47 2.17 -12.02
C MET A 1 -9.26 0.67 -12.07
N ALA A 2 -8.09 0.18 -12.49
CA ALA A 2 -7.83 -1.26 -12.44
C ALA A 2 -7.83 -1.68 -10.98
N ALA A 3 -8.68 -2.62 -10.59
CA ALA A 3 -8.59 -3.25 -9.29
C ALA A 3 -7.17 -3.84 -9.17
N LEU A 4 -6.46 -3.52 -8.08
CA LEU A 4 -5.26 -4.28 -7.73
C LEU A 4 -5.69 -5.76 -7.65
N PRO A 5 -4.93 -6.69 -8.24
CA PRO A 5 -5.30 -8.10 -8.20
C PRO A 5 -5.48 -8.52 -6.74
N LYS A 6 -6.73 -8.79 -6.35
CA LYS A 6 -7.05 -9.32 -5.03
C LYS A 6 -6.44 -10.72 -4.93
N GLY A 7 -5.55 -10.90 -3.97
CA GLY A 7 -5.07 -12.22 -3.56
C GLY A 7 -3.61 -12.50 -3.93
N ASP A 8 -2.84 -12.79 -2.89
CA ASP A 8 -1.60 -13.59 -2.88
C ASP A 8 -0.34 -13.07 -3.61
N VAL A 9 -0.41 -12.07 -4.49
CA VAL A 9 0.74 -11.63 -5.31
C VAL A 9 1.95 -11.20 -4.47
N MET A 10 1.72 -10.67 -3.26
CA MET A 10 2.78 -10.12 -2.42
C MET A 10 3.30 -11.08 -1.35
N LYS A 11 2.71 -12.27 -1.14
CA LYS A 11 3.03 -13.13 0.03
C LYS A 11 4.52 -13.44 0.17
N GLY A 12 5.17 -13.82 -0.93
CA GLY A 12 6.62 -14.11 -0.92
C GLY A 12 7.46 -12.86 -0.66
N ALA A 13 7.04 -11.69 -1.15
CA ALA A 13 7.72 -10.42 -0.88
C ALA A 13 7.53 -9.99 0.59
N ILE A 14 6.33 -10.17 1.14
CA ILE A 14 6.01 -9.88 2.54
C ILE A 14 6.80 -10.78 3.47
N GLU A 15 6.88 -12.09 3.21
CA GLU A 15 7.71 -12.98 4.02
C GLU A 15 9.18 -12.52 4.04
N LYS A 16 9.72 -12.17 2.87
CA LYS A 16 11.09 -11.63 2.76
C LYS A 16 11.27 -10.35 3.57
N LEU A 17 10.37 -9.38 3.41
CA LEU A 17 10.42 -8.10 4.15
C LEU A 17 10.29 -8.30 5.66
N LEU A 18 9.41 -9.22 6.10
CA LEU A 18 9.27 -9.54 7.51
C LEU A 18 10.59 -10.10 8.08
N ARG A 19 11.25 -11.03 7.38
CA ARG A 19 12.56 -11.57 7.78
C ARG A 19 13.63 -10.48 7.88
N GLU A 20 13.64 -9.54 6.94
CA GLU A 20 14.55 -8.39 6.99
C GLU A 20 14.34 -7.51 8.24
N VAL A 21 13.12 -7.47 8.79
CA VAL A 21 12.78 -6.69 9.99
C VAL A 21 13.02 -7.46 11.29
N VAL A 22 12.58 -8.74 11.37
CA VAL A 22 12.61 -9.51 12.63
C VAL A 22 13.83 -10.40 12.78
N GLY A 23 14.58 -10.66 11.70
CA GLY A 23 15.71 -11.58 11.66
C GLY A 23 15.31 -13.05 11.46
N ASP A 24 16.28 -13.87 11.07
CA ASP A 24 16.05 -15.28 10.70
C ASP A 24 15.74 -16.20 11.88
N ASP A 25 16.11 -15.79 13.09
CA ASP A 25 15.93 -16.57 14.33
C ASP A 25 14.51 -16.47 14.90
N VAL A 26 13.68 -15.57 14.37
CA VAL A 26 12.29 -15.38 14.83
C VAL A 26 11.35 -16.21 13.97
N PRO A 27 10.59 -17.17 14.54
CA PRO A 27 9.61 -17.93 13.78
C PRO A 27 8.45 -17.03 13.34
N ILE A 28 8.14 -17.05 12.04
CA ILE A 28 6.99 -16.34 11.45
C ILE A 28 5.95 -17.39 11.08
N SER A 29 4.74 -17.27 11.63
CA SER A 29 3.66 -18.20 11.29
C SER A 29 3.07 -17.85 9.92
N LYS A 30 2.47 -18.85 9.25
CA LYS A 30 1.72 -18.62 8.01
C LYS A 30 0.58 -17.62 8.21
N GLU A 31 -0.11 -17.70 9.33
CA GLU A 31 -1.22 -16.80 9.68
C GLU A 31 -0.77 -15.35 9.81
N THR A 32 0.43 -15.09 10.37
CA THR A 32 1.01 -13.75 10.40
C THR A 32 1.27 -13.20 8.99
N ILE A 33 1.80 -14.02 8.08
CA ILE A 33 2.03 -13.61 6.68
C ILE A 33 0.70 -13.29 6.00
N ASP A 34 -0.32 -14.11 6.22
CA ASP A 34 -1.67 -13.92 5.67
C ASP A 34 -2.29 -12.60 6.18
N TRP A 35 -2.22 -12.32 7.49
CA TRP A 35 -2.71 -11.05 8.07
C TRP A 35 -1.96 -9.83 7.54
N VAL A 36 -0.62 -9.88 7.47
CA VAL A 36 0.16 -8.75 6.95
C VAL A 36 -0.16 -8.51 5.47
N ASN A 37 -0.41 -9.57 4.70
CA ASN A 37 -0.84 -9.46 3.31
C ASN A 37 -2.22 -8.81 3.15
N GLU A 38 -3.17 -9.15 4.02
CA GLU A 38 -4.47 -8.50 4.07
C GLU A 38 -4.33 -7.00 4.42
N CYS A 39 -3.59 -6.68 5.49
CA CYS A 39 -3.33 -5.29 5.89
C CYS A 39 -2.62 -4.49 4.78
N ALA A 40 -1.66 -5.09 4.08
CA ALA A 40 -0.98 -4.44 2.95
C ALA A 40 -1.94 -4.14 1.80
N GLY A 41 -2.89 -5.04 1.52
CA GLY A 41 -3.95 -4.81 0.54
C GLY A 41 -4.86 -3.64 0.91
N GLU A 42 -5.37 -3.65 2.15
CA GLU A 42 -6.20 -2.56 2.69
C GLU A 42 -5.45 -1.22 2.69
N PHE A 43 -4.17 -1.24 3.05
CA PHE A 43 -3.32 -0.05 3.02
C PHE A 43 -3.19 0.53 1.60
N LEU A 44 -2.97 -0.32 0.58
CA LEU A 44 -2.88 0.13 -0.81
C LEU A 44 -4.21 0.71 -1.32
N GLU A 45 -5.35 0.14 -0.90
CA GLU A 45 -6.67 0.68 -1.23
C GLU A 45 -6.87 2.07 -0.60
N LEU A 46 -6.58 2.22 0.69
CA LEU A 46 -6.69 3.51 1.40
C LEU A 46 -5.74 4.56 0.80
N LEU A 47 -4.47 4.22 0.61
CA LEU A 47 -3.49 5.14 0.03
C LEU A 47 -3.88 5.55 -1.40
N GLY A 48 -4.42 4.62 -2.19
CA GLY A 48 -4.93 4.91 -3.52
C GLY A 48 -6.11 5.88 -3.52
N GLN A 49 -7.03 5.77 -2.55
CA GLN A 49 -8.14 6.71 -2.38
C GLN A 49 -7.64 8.11 -2.01
N GLU A 50 -6.72 8.21 -1.05
CA GLU A 50 -6.13 9.50 -0.64
C GLU A 50 -5.33 10.14 -1.78
N ALA A 51 -4.52 9.38 -2.51
CA ALA A 51 -3.75 9.89 -3.65
C ALA A 51 -4.67 10.36 -4.79
N ASN A 52 -5.82 9.69 -5.00
CA ASN A 52 -6.83 10.17 -5.93
C ASN A 52 -7.46 11.49 -5.47
N ALA A 53 -7.83 11.61 -4.19
CA ALA A 53 -8.40 12.85 -3.65
C ALA A 53 -7.43 14.04 -3.79
N VAL A 54 -6.13 13.82 -3.52
CA VAL A 54 -5.09 14.83 -3.76
C VAL A 54 -5.02 15.19 -5.25
N ALA A 55 -4.98 14.20 -6.14
CA ALA A 55 -4.91 14.43 -7.58
C ALA A 55 -6.13 15.18 -8.14
N GLU A 56 -7.33 14.86 -7.65
CA GLU A 56 -8.59 15.51 -8.01
C GLU A 56 -8.61 16.97 -7.57
N SER A 57 -8.22 17.24 -6.31
CA SER A 57 -8.21 18.60 -5.78
C SER A 57 -7.22 19.53 -6.49
N ALA A 58 -6.13 18.98 -7.02
CA ALA A 58 -5.14 19.72 -7.80
C ALA A 58 -5.50 19.87 -9.29
N ALA A 59 -6.52 19.16 -9.77
CA ALA A 59 -6.86 19.10 -11.17
C ALA A 59 -7.59 20.37 -11.64
N LYS A 60 -7.12 20.94 -12.76
CA LYS A 60 -7.80 22.05 -13.46
C LYS A 60 -8.74 21.57 -14.58
N LYS A 61 -8.74 20.27 -14.88
CA LYS A 61 -9.51 19.61 -15.96
C LYS A 61 -10.05 18.28 -15.46
N GLU A 62 -11.16 17.82 -16.03
CA GLU A 62 -11.89 16.61 -15.60
C GLU A 62 -11.10 15.30 -15.69
N ASN A 63 -10.03 15.23 -16.49
CA ASN A 63 -9.14 14.06 -16.55
C ASN A 63 -7.83 14.32 -15.81
N TYR A 64 -7.68 13.74 -14.63
CA TYR A 64 -6.45 13.76 -13.84
C TYR A 64 -5.83 12.36 -13.73
N ARG A 65 -4.52 12.33 -13.43
CA ARG A 65 -3.77 11.09 -13.18
C ARG A 65 -3.04 11.21 -11.86
N ILE A 66 -2.96 10.11 -11.12
CA ILE A 66 -2.11 10.03 -9.93
C ILE A 66 -0.65 10.16 -10.39
N SER A 67 0.09 11.06 -9.76
CA SER A 67 1.53 11.26 -9.93
C SER A 67 2.26 10.85 -8.66
N HIS A 68 3.59 10.76 -8.71
CA HIS A 68 4.43 10.53 -7.54
C HIS A 68 4.12 11.53 -6.41
N ASP A 69 3.97 12.82 -6.73
CA ASP A 69 3.76 13.86 -5.72
C ASP A 69 2.39 13.74 -5.03
N HIS A 70 1.38 13.24 -5.75
CA HIS A 70 0.07 12.95 -5.15
C HIS A 70 0.18 11.82 -4.12
N VAL A 71 0.96 10.77 -4.42
CA VAL A 71 1.22 9.66 -3.48
C VAL A 71 2.01 10.14 -2.26
N MET A 72 3.07 10.90 -2.46
CA MET A 72 3.88 11.43 -1.34
C MET A 72 3.09 12.38 -0.45
N THR A 73 2.17 13.16 -1.03
CA THR A 73 1.26 14.02 -0.27
C THR A 73 0.25 13.19 0.51
N ALA A 74 -0.34 12.16 -0.10
CA ALA A 74 -1.25 11.24 0.57
C ALA A 74 -0.60 10.52 1.76
N LEU A 75 0.67 10.09 1.65
CA LEU A 75 1.43 9.49 2.76
C LEU A 75 1.58 10.43 3.96
N LYS A 76 1.80 11.73 3.70
CA LYS A 76 1.87 12.76 4.75
C LYS A 76 0.51 13.00 5.40
N VAL A 77 -0.56 13.05 4.61
CA VAL A 77 -1.94 13.22 5.12
C VAL A 77 -2.33 12.03 6.01
N ALA A 78 -1.99 10.81 5.59
CA ALA A 78 -2.19 9.60 6.36
C ALA A 78 -1.29 9.51 7.62
N LYS A 79 -0.34 10.45 7.81
CA LYS A 79 0.65 10.49 8.90
C LYS A 79 1.55 9.25 8.97
N ILE A 80 1.86 8.68 7.80
CA ILE A 80 2.70 7.47 7.68
C ILE A 80 4.16 7.82 7.37
N SER A 81 4.44 9.07 6.96
CA SER A 81 5.78 9.59 6.65
C SER A 81 5.99 11.00 7.20
#